data_AF-A0A0N4Z085-F1
#
_entry.id   AF-A0A0N4Z085-F1
#
_cell.length_a   1.000
_cell.length_b   1.000
_cell.length_c   1.000
_cell.angle_alpha   90.00
_cell.angle_beta   90.00
_cell.angle_gamma   90.00
#
_symmetry.space_group_name_H-M   'P 1'
#
loop_
_entity.id
_entity.type
_entity.pdbx_description
1 polymer ?
#
loop_
_entity_poly.entity_id
_entity_poly.type
_entity_poly.pdbx_seq_one_letter_code
_entity_poly.pdbx_strand_id
1 'polypeptide(L)'
;MDVPFDDKETLLDIYSHVSYDKGEAVIRMLGKYIGRNAFRRSLQLYLKRHEYSNTVTEDLWKAFKDAAGRDVAYMMDRWSKQKGFPLVTISQEVPHKIAMMEEDKVMTRFILDFEEV
;
A
#
# COMPACT_ATOMS: atom_id res chain seq x y z
N MET A 1 -1.94 0.40 10.19
CA MET A 1 -1.72 0.00 11.59
C MET A 1 -2.67 0.85 12.41
N ASP A 2 -3.72 0.26 12.95
CA ASP A 2 -4.52 0.94 13.98
C ASP A 2 -3.79 0.73 15.31
N VAL A 3 -3.07 1.76 15.75
CA VAL A 3 -2.36 1.77 17.03
C VAL A 3 -3.04 2.81 17.91
N PRO A 4 -3.52 2.46 19.12
CA PRO A 4 -4.19 3.41 20.01
C PRO A 4 -3.25 4.57 20.38
N PHE A 5 -3.71 5.81 20.25
CA PHE A 5 -2.90 7.02 20.50
C PHE A 5 -3.01 7.51 21.94
N ASP A 6 -2.56 6.72 22.91
CA ASP A 6 -2.65 7.09 24.33
C ASP A 6 -1.39 7.79 24.87
N ASP A 7 -0.24 7.71 24.18
CA ASP A 7 1.02 8.23 24.71
C ASP A 7 2.04 8.66 23.63
N LYS A 8 3.06 9.41 24.06
CA LYS A 8 4.11 9.97 23.18
C LYS A 8 5.01 8.90 22.55
N GLU A 9 5.23 7.75 23.17
CA GLU A 9 6.07 6.69 22.58
C GLU A 9 5.35 6.07 21.40
N THR A 10 4.03 5.87 21.49
CA THR A 10 3.23 5.36 20.37
C THR A 10 3.22 6.31 19.16
N LEU A 11 3.32 7.63 19.39
CA LEU A 11 3.52 8.60 18.31
C LEU A 11 4.89 8.44 17.62
N LEU A 12 5.95 8.10 18.35
CA LEU A 12 7.27 7.90 17.74
C LEU A 12 7.32 6.63 16.87
N ASP A 13 6.58 5.59 17.25
CA ASP A 13 6.52 4.33 16.50
C ASP A 13 5.83 4.50 15.13
N ILE A 14 4.77 5.32 15.05
CA ILE A 14 4.12 5.65 13.77
C ILE A 14 5.00 6.52 12.86
N TYR A 15 5.85 7.38 13.43
CA TYR A 15 6.83 8.20 12.69
C TYR A 15 8.15 7.46 12.44
N SER A 16 8.13 6.13 12.48
CA SER A 16 9.29 5.33 12.12
C SER A 16 9.57 5.36 10.61
N HIS A 17 10.85 5.23 10.25
CA HIS A 17 11.28 5.07 8.86
C HIS A 17 10.52 3.93 8.15
N VAL A 18 10.27 2.83 8.88
CA VAL A 18 9.54 1.66 8.36
C VAL A 18 8.13 2.03 7.88
N SER A 19 7.42 2.90 8.62
CA SER A 19 6.08 3.36 8.23
C SER A 19 6.11 4.19 6.95
N TYR A 20 7.09 5.08 6.80
CA TYR A 20 7.24 5.90 5.60
C TYR A 20 7.68 5.09 4.38
N ASP A 21 8.70 4.23 4.52
CA ASP A 21 9.22 3.41 3.42
C ASP A 21 8.15 2.43 2.90
N LYS A 22 7.42 1.78 3.83
CA LYS A 22 6.28 0.93 3.47
C LYS A 22 5.16 1.74 2.81
N GLY A 23 4.83 2.89 3.37
CA GLY A 23 3.80 3.78 2.82
C GLY A 23 4.12 4.18 1.38
N GLU A 24 5.36 4.61 1.11
CA GLU A 24 5.81 5.00 -0.23
C GLU A 24 5.72 3.83 -1.20
N ALA A 25 6.25 2.66 -0.84
CA ALA A 25 6.25 1.49 -1.70
C ALA A 25 4.83 1.03 -2.05
N VAL A 26 3.91 1.02 -1.07
CA VAL A 26 2.51 0.63 -1.25
C VAL A 26 1.76 1.65 -2.12
N ILE A 27 1.97 2.95 -1.92
CA ILE A 27 1.37 4.00 -2.77
C ILE A 27 1.91 3.92 -4.21
N ARG A 28 3.21 3.67 -4.37
CA ARG A 28 3.84 3.48 -5.69
C ARG A 28 3.27 2.26 -6.41
N MET A 29 3.08 1.14 -5.72
CA MET A 29 2.42 -0.06 -6.24
C MET A 29 0.98 0.26 -6.69
N LEU A 30 0.20 0.97 -5.86
CA LEU A 30 -1.16 1.39 -6.21
C LEU A 30 -1.20 2.25 -7.49
N GLY A 31 -0.29 3.22 -7.61
CA GLY A 31 -0.17 4.07 -8.80
C GLY A 31 0.16 3.30 -10.07
N LYS A 32 0.96 2.22 -9.97
CA LYS A 32 1.22 1.30 -11.08
C LYS A 32 0.01 0.41 -11.39
N TYR A 33 -0.70 -0.06 -10.38
CA TYR A 33 -1.86 -0.94 -10.51
C TYR A 33 -3.05 -0.28 -11.22
N ILE A 34 -3.39 0.97 -10.86
CA ILE A 34 -4.52 1.70 -11.46
C ILE A 34 -4.12 2.57 -12.66
N GLY A 35 -2.82 2.81 -12.84
CA GLY A 35 -2.28 3.66 -13.89
C GLY A 35 -2.18 5.14 -13.51
N ARG A 36 -1.18 5.82 -14.08
CA ARG A 36 -0.79 7.20 -13.73
C ARG A 36 -1.93 8.22 -13.87
N ASN A 37 -2.70 8.13 -14.95
CA ASN A 37 -3.78 9.08 -15.24
C ASN A 37 -4.93 8.96 -14.24
N ALA A 38 -5.35 7.72 -13.95
CA ALA A 38 -6.38 7.45 -12.97
C ALA A 38 -5.93 7.89 -11.58
N PHE A 39 -4.70 7.54 -11.17
CA PHE A 39 -4.11 7.95 -9.89
C PHE A 39 -4.13 9.46 -9.69
N ARG A 40 -3.66 10.23 -10.69
CA ARG A 40 -3.67 11.70 -10.62
C ARG A 40 -5.10 12.26 -10.53
N ARG A 41 -6.04 11.72 -11.31
CA ARG A 41 -7.44 12.14 -11.27
C ARG A 41 -8.08 11.86 -9.92
N SER A 42 -7.80 10.70 -9.32
CA SER A 42 -8.27 10.32 -7.99
C SER A 42 -7.80 11.31 -6.92
N LEU A 43 -6.51 11.68 -6.94
CA LEU A 43 -5.96 12.66 -5.99
C LEU A 43 -6.56 14.05 -6.17
N GLN A 44 -6.73 14.50 -7.42
CA GLN A 44 -7.41 15.77 -7.69
C GLN A 44 -8.85 15.78 -7.18
N LEU A 45 -9.56 14.67 -7.37
CA LEU A 45 -10.93 14.50 -6.89
C LEU A 45 -10.99 14.49 -5.36
N TYR A 46 -10.08 13.77 -4.71
CA TYR A 46 -9.97 13.71 -3.26
C TYR A 46 -9.73 15.10 -2.65
N LEU A 47 -8.68 15.79 -3.11
CA LEU A 47 -8.32 17.12 -2.59
C LEU A 47 -9.44 18.14 -2.78
N LYS A 48 -10.13 18.11 -3.93
CA LYS A 48 -11.25 19.03 -4.20
C LYS A 48 -12.47 18.75 -3.33
N ARG A 49 -12.73 17.48 -2.97
CA ARG A 49 -13.89 17.10 -2.15
C ARG A 49 -13.72 17.46 -0.68
N HIS A 50 -12.49 17.41 -0.18
CA HIS A 50 -12.16 17.60 1.23
C HIS A 50 -11.31 18.84 1.46
N GLU A 51 -11.43 19.84 0.57
CA GLU A 51 -10.75 21.11 0.73
C GLU A 51 -11.19 21.75 2.05
N TYR A 52 -10.24 22.29 2.81
CA TYR A 52 -10.48 22.94 4.12
C TYR A 52 -11.19 22.07 5.16
N SER A 53 -11.15 20.74 5.00
CA SER A 53 -11.80 19.79 5.90
C SER A 53 -10.88 18.60 6.21
N ASN A 54 -11.26 17.84 7.23
CA ASN A 54 -10.53 16.65 7.65
C ASN A 54 -11.02 15.41 6.90
N THR A 55 -10.18 14.38 6.85
CA THR A 55 -10.41 13.16 6.09
C THR A 55 -9.99 11.94 6.87
N VAL A 56 -10.64 10.81 6.59
CA VAL A 56 -10.19 9.47 7.02
C VAL A 56 -9.70 8.66 5.82
N THR A 57 -9.11 7.49 6.08
CA THR A 57 -8.48 6.67 5.03
C THR A 57 -9.49 6.21 3.96
N GLU A 58 -10.72 5.96 4.38
CA GLU A 58 -11.84 5.54 3.54
C GLU A 58 -12.22 6.59 2.48
N ASP A 59 -12.06 7.88 2.80
CA ASP A 59 -12.34 8.99 1.87
C ASP A 59 -11.40 8.94 0.66
N LEU A 60 -10.12 8.59 0.89
CA LEU A 60 -9.14 8.44 -0.17
C LEU A 60 -9.51 7.28 -1.09
N TRP A 61 -9.85 6.11 -0.53
CA TRP A 61 -10.23 4.94 -1.32
C TRP A 61 -11.52 5.18 -2.12
N LYS A 62 -12.47 5.92 -1.57
CA LYS A 62 -13.68 6.34 -2.29
C LYS A 62 -13.35 7.22 -3.49
N ALA A 63 -12.45 8.19 -3.35
CA ALA A 63 -12.01 9.01 -4.48
C ALA A 63 -11.32 8.18 -5.57
N PHE A 64 -10.54 7.17 -5.17
CA PHE A 64 -9.91 6.23 -6.10
C PHE A 64 -10.93 5.36 -6.84
N LYS A 65 -11.93 4.84 -6.13
CA LYS A 65 -13.03 4.08 -6.72
C LYS A 65 -13.79 4.88 -7.77
N ASP A 66 -14.15 6.12 -7.44
CA ASP A 66 -14.93 7.00 -8.31
C ASP A 66 -14.16 7.45 -9.57
N ALA A 67 -12.85 7.68 -9.46
CA ALA A 67 -12.03 8.18 -10.57
C ALA A 67 -11.40 7.06 -11.43
N ALA A 68 -11.02 5.93 -10.83
CA ALA A 68 -10.38 4.82 -11.52
C ALA A 68 -11.35 3.70 -11.93
N GLY A 69 -12.58 3.70 -11.41
CA GLY A 69 -13.59 2.66 -11.67
C GLY A 69 -13.19 1.29 -11.09
N ARG A 70 -12.26 1.26 -10.14
CA ARG A 70 -11.76 0.04 -9.49
C ARG A 70 -11.89 0.16 -7.99
N ASP A 71 -12.43 -0.86 -7.36
CA ASP A 71 -12.49 -0.91 -5.90
C ASP A 71 -11.10 -1.27 -5.35
N VAL A 72 -10.35 -0.25 -4.94
CA VAL A 72 -9.01 -0.41 -4.35
C VAL A 72 -9.07 -0.55 -2.84
N ALA A 73 -10.21 -0.29 -2.21
CA ALA A 73 -10.34 -0.27 -0.75
C ALA A 73 -9.97 -1.63 -0.15
N TYR A 74 -10.51 -2.70 -0.73
CA TYR A 74 -10.23 -4.07 -0.29
C TYR A 74 -8.73 -4.41 -0.33
N MET A 75 -8.05 -4.06 -1.43
CA MET A 75 -6.63 -4.31 -1.58
C MET A 75 -5.82 -3.46 -0.59
N MET A 76 -6.09 -2.16 -0.51
CA MET A 76 -5.31 -1.22 0.30
C MET A 76 -5.52 -1.41 1.80
N ASP A 77 -6.69 -1.90 2.23
CA ASP A 77 -6.93 -2.28 3.63
C ASP A 77 -5.99 -3.40 4.08
N ARG A 78 -5.72 -4.39 3.23
CA ARG A 78 -4.78 -5.48 3.54
C ARG A 78 -3.37 -4.93 3.72
N TRP A 79 -2.91 -4.10 2.80
CA TRP A 79 -1.57 -3.50 2.85
C TRP A 79 -1.37 -2.52 4.01
N SER A 80 -2.42 -1.80 4.40
CA SER A 80 -2.37 -0.78 5.47
C SER A 80 -2.59 -1.35 6.87
N LYS A 81 -3.49 -2.32 7.04
CA LYS A 81 -3.86 -2.88 8.35
C LYS A 81 -2.98 -4.04 8.78
N GLN A 82 -2.45 -4.83 7.85
CA GLN A 82 -1.61 -5.99 8.17
C GLN A 82 -0.13 -5.60 8.32
N LYS A 83 0.52 -6.18 9.33
CA LYS A 83 1.98 -6.07 9.50
C LYS A 83 2.67 -6.99 8.49
N GLY A 84 3.83 -6.57 7.99
CA GLY A 84 4.58 -7.36 7.01
C GLY A 84 4.17 -7.13 5.55
N PHE A 85 4.62 -8.05 4.69
CA PHE A 85 4.35 -8.12 3.25
C PHE A 85 4.49 -9.57 2.76
N PRO A 86 3.83 -9.94 1.66
CA PRO A 86 3.95 -11.28 1.10
C PRO A 86 5.31 -11.51 0.43
N LEU A 87 5.89 -12.68 0.65
CA LEU A 87 6.92 -13.26 -0.21
C LEU A 87 6.23 -14.12 -1.26
N VAL A 88 6.42 -13.77 -2.53
CA VAL A 88 5.96 -14.58 -3.66
C VAL A 88 7.12 -15.43 -4.15
N THR A 89 7.01 -16.75 -3.98
CA THR A 89 7.98 -17.73 -4.48
C THR A 89 7.48 -18.30 -5.80
N ILE A 90 8.35 -18.29 -6.81
CA ILE A 90 8.05 -18.82 -8.14
C ILE A 90 8.79 -20.15 -8.29
N SER A 91 8.04 -21.23 -8.52
CA SER A 91 8.60 -22.54 -8.86
C SER A 91 8.12 -22.98 -10.24
N GLN A 92 9.04 -23.56 -11.01
CA GLN A 92 8.73 -24.14 -12.30
C GLN A 92 8.81 -25.65 -12.18
N GLU A 93 7.66 -26.30 -12.04
CA GLU A 93 7.58 -27.77 -11.93
C GLU A 93 7.75 -28.46 -13.29
N VAL A 94 7.33 -27.80 -14.37
CA VAL A 94 7.34 -28.32 -15.74
C VAL A 94 7.54 -27.16 -16.73
N PRO A 95 8.13 -27.39 -17.92
CA PRO A 95 8.23 -26.36 -18.94
C PRO A 95 6.86 -25.73 -19.21
N HIS A 96 6.80 -24.40 -19.23
CA HIS A 96 5.58 -23.59 -19.42
C HIS A 96 4.51 -23.65 -18.31
N LYS A 97 4.76 -24.31 -17.17
CA LYS A 97 3.87 -24.24 -16.00
C LYS A 97 4.58 -23.52 -14.86
N ILE A 98 4.07 -22.35 -14.50
CA ILE A 98 4.56 -21.55 -13.38
C ILE A 98 3.60 -21.74 -12.21
N ALA A 99 4.11 -22.20 -11.06
CA ALA A 99 3.39 -22.17 -9.79
C ALA A 99 3.87 -20.96 -8.98
N MET A 100 2.92 -20.26 -8.35
CA MET A 100 3.20 -19.14 -7.44
C MET A 100 2.69 -19.53 -6.05
N MET A 101 3.54 -19.38 -5.04
CA MET A 101 3.17 -19.56 -3.64
C MET A 101 3.41 -18.25 -2.90
N GLU A 102 2.47 -17.87 -2.04
CA GLU A 102 2.49 -16.64 -1.25
C GLU A 102 2.62 -16.96 0.24
N GLU A 103 3.61 -16.36 0.91
CA GLU A 103 3.81 -16.46 2.36
C GLU A 103 3.85 -15.08 3.01
N ASP A 104 3.13 -14.89 4.12
CA ASP A 104 3.16 -13.62 4.87
C ASP A 104 4.46 -13.50 5.69
N LYS A 105 5.29 -12.48 5.41
CA LYS A 105 6.54 -12.22 6.16
C LYS A 105 6.48 -10.92 6.96
N VAL A 106 6.91 -10.99 8.22
CA VAL A 106 7.07 -9.81 9.08
C VAL A 106 8.26 -8.97 8.59
N MET A 107 8.07 -7.66 8.53
CA MET A 107 9.06 -6.71 8.02
C MET A 107 10.24 -6.56 8.99
N THR A 108 11.39 -7.14 8.66
CA THR A 108 12.67 -6.94 9.38
C THR A 108 13.68 -6.10 8.57
N ARG A 109 13.52 -6.01 7.24
CA ARG A 109 14.31 -5.15 6.32
C ARG A 109 13.57 -5.01 4.98
N PHE A 110 13.41 -3.78 4.46
CA PHE A 110 12.89 -3.55 3.11
C PHE A 110 14.03 -3.79 2.12
N ILE A 111 13.94 -4.83 1.28
CA ILE A 111 14.96 -5.09 0.27
C ILE A 111 14.65 -4.20 -0.93
N LEU A 112 15.42 -3.11 -1.09
CA LEU A 112 15.57 -2.39 -2.35
C LEU A 112 16.89 -2.74 -3.07
N ASP A 113 17.60 -3.77 -2.60
CA ASP A 113 18.83 -4.23 -3.25
C ASP A 113 18.50 -5.41 -4.18
N PHE A 114 17.96 -5.09 -5.35
CA PHE A 114 18.33 -5.84 -6.55
C PHE A 114 19.58 -5.15 -7.12
N GLU A 115 20.72 -5.28 -6.43
CA GLU A 115 22.00 -5.14 -7.10
C GLU A 115 22.23 -6.37 -7.98
N GLU A 116 22.79 -6.07 -9.15
CA GLU A 116 22.90 -6.88 -10.35
C GLU A 116 23.55 -8.27 -10.14
N VAL A 117 23.03 -9.26 -10.88
CA VAL A 117 23.84 -10.36 -11.43
C VAL A 117 24.02 -10.07 -12.91
#